data_AF-A0A8T4H743-F1
#
_entry.id   AF-A0A8T4H743-F1
#
_cell.length_a   1.000
_cell.length_b   1.000
_cell.length_c   1.000
_cell.angle_alpha   90.00
_cell.angle_beta   90.00
_cell.angle_gamma   90.00
#
_symmetry.space_group_name_H-M   'P 1'
#
loop_
_entity.id
_entity.type
_entity.pdbx_description
1 polymer ?
#
loop_
_entity_poly.entity_id
_entity_poly.type
_entity_poly.pdbx_seq_one_letter_code
_entity_poly.pdbx_strand_id
1 'polypeptide(L)'
;SSSKLIAIAPKSTLMDAARKMDTENVKRLPVIDGDELLGIVTVSDITKLSPELFSIMVETNEIHNSEYPYSKNEEIEGICEICGSTDSVNYINGRYICKNCNEDSEGEEE
;
A
#
# COMPACT_ATOMS: atom_id res chain seq x y z
N SER A 1 -5.30 -2.69 26.59
CA SER A 1 -5.45 -1.23 26.40
C SER A 1 -6.13 -1.03 25.06
N SER A 2 -7.31 -0.39 25.01
CA SER A 2 -7.99 -0.13 23.73
C SER A 2 -7.33 1.08 23.08
N SER A 3 -6.59 0.86 21.99
CA SER A 3 -6.08 1.93 21.15
C SER A 3 -7.27 2.63 20.49
N LYS A 4 -7.29 3.97 20.55
CA LYS A 4 -8.33 4.80 19.94
C LYS A 4 -8.41 4.48 18.45
N LEU A 5 -9.59 4.07 17.97
CA LEU A 5 -9.82 3.82 16.55
C LEU A 5 -9.80 5.15 15.79
N ILE A 6 -8.94 5.24 14.78
CA ILE A 6 -8.82 6.41 13.91
C ILE A 6 -9.50 6.07 12.59
N ALA A 7 -10.65 6.69 12.33
CA ALA A 7 -11.51 6.41 11.18
C ALA A 7 -11.89 7.69 10.44
N ILE A 8 -12.44 7.58 9.23
CA ILE A 8 -12.91 8.71 8.43
C ILE A 8 -14.36 8.50 7.97
N ALA A 9 -15.09 9.59 7.73
CA ALA A 9 -16.47 9.53 7.26
C ALA A 9 -16.52 9.31 5.74
N PRO A 10 -17.55 8.65 5.20
CA PRO A 10 -17.68 8.40 3.76
C PRO A 10 -17.79 9.68 2.92
N LYS A 11 -18.20 10.81 3.52
CA LYS A 11 -18.32 12.11 2.85
C LYS A 11 -17.03 12.93 2.86
N SER A 12 -15.97 12.45 3.51
CA SER A 12 -14.68 13.14 3.55
C SER A 12 -13.96 13.07 2.21
N THR A 13 -13.18 14.09 1.91
CA THR A 13 -12.37 14.12 0.70
C THR A 13 -11.10 13.28 0.86
N LEU A 14 -10.45 12.94 -0.26
CA LEU A 14 -9.13 12.31 -0.23
C LEU A 14 -8.05 13.19 0.41
N MET A 15 -8.20 14.52 0.29
CA MET A 15 -7.30 15.45 0.96
C MET A 15 -7.48 15.42 2.49
N ASP A 16 -8.72 15.24 2.97
CA ASP A 16 -8.98 15.02 4.40
C ASP A 16 -8.37 13.70 4.87
N ALA A 17 -8.48 12.64 4.06
CA ALA A 17 -7.86 11.34 4.34
C ALA A 17 -6.33 11.47 4.43
N ALA A 18 -5.70 12.10 3.44
CA ALA A 18 -4.25 12.34 3.43
C ALA A 18 -3.79 13.12 4.67
N ARG A 19 -4.47 14.23 5.00
CA ARG A 19 -4.14 15.04 6.17
C ARG A 19 -4.30 14.28 7.48
N LYS A 20 -5.36 13.47 7.59
CA LYS A 20 -5.62 12.67 8.79
C LYS A 20 -4.61 11.53 8.94
N MET A 21 -4.23 10.89 7.84
CA MET A 21 -3.15 9.90 7.80
C MET A 21 -1.82 10.51 8.28
N ASP A 22 -1.46 11.69 7.78
CA ASP A 22 -0.26 12.42 8.18
C ASP A 22 -0.30 12.84 9.66
N THR A 23 -1.39 13.49 10.09
CA THR A 23 -1.54 14.01 11.46
C THR A 23 -1.49 12.89 12.51
N GLU A 24 -2.13 11.75 12.22
CA GLU A 24 -2.23 10.64 13.15
C GLU A 24 -1.11 9.59 12.94
N ASN A 25 -0.21 9.84 11.99
CA ASN A 25 0.87 8.95 11.58
C ASN A 25 0.39 7.51 11.26
N VAL A 26 -0.69 7.40 10.49
CA VAL A 26 -1.29 6.14 10.03
C VAL A 26 -1.39 6.09 8.51
N LYS A 27 -1.28 4.90 7.92
CA LYS A 27 -1.30 4.70 6.45
C LYS A 27 -2.65 4.21 5.92
N ARG A 28 -3.58 3.94 6.85
CA ARG A 28 -4.85 3.26 6.60
C ARG A 28 -5.92 3.93 7.45
N LEU A 29 -7.05 4.25 6.85
CA LEU A 29 -8.22 4.76 7.57
C LEU A 29 -9.42 3.87 7.24
N PRO A 30 -10.03 3.19 8.22
CA PRO A 30 -11.38 2.64 8.05
C PRO A 30 -12.37 3.77 7.74
N VAL A 31 -13.23 3.52 6.77
CA VAL A 31 -14.36 4.41 6.42
C VAL A 31 -15.57 3.92 7.17
N ILE A 32 -16.10 4.74 8.08
CA ILE A 32 -17.18 4.37 9.00
C ILE A 32 -18.36 5.34 8.83
N ASP A 33 -19.57 4.79 8.78
CA ASP A 33 -20.82 5.54 8.84
C ASP A 33 -21.67 5.06 10.03
N GLY A 34 -21.79 5.90 11.06
CA GLY A 34 -22.36 5.48 12.34
C GLY A 34 -21.54 4.34 12.98
N ASP A 35 -22.17 3.18 13.12
CA ASP A 35 -21.55 1.96 13.66
C ASP A 35 -21.12 0.96 12.56
N GLU A 36 -21.28 1.33 11.28
CA GLU A 36 -21.00 0.45 10.14
C GLU A 36 -19.62 0.73 9.52
N LEU A 37 -18.81 -0.32 9.35
CA LEU A 37 -17.57 -0.26 8.58
C LEU A 37 -17.88 -0.46 7.09
N LEU A 38 -17.72 0.60 6.30
CA LEU A 38 -17.97 0.58 4.86
C LEU A 38 -16.77 0.10 4.05
N GLY A 39 -15.56 0.27 4.56
CA GLY A 39 -14.34 -0.14 3.87
C GLY A 39 -13.08 0.47 4.47
N ILE A 40 -11.98 0.44 3.71
CA ILE A 40 -10.68 0.98 4.10
C ILE A 40 -10.15 1.83 2.95
N VAL A 41 -9.65 3.03 3.26
CA VAL A 41 -8.84 3.84 2.34
C VAL A 41 -7.38 3.82 2.81
N THR A 42 -6.46 3.65 1.87
CA THR A 42 -5.03 3.58 2.11
C THR A 42 -4.28 4.71 1.42
N VAL A 43 -3.06 4.99 1.84
CA VAL A 43 -2.14 5.87 1.10
C VAL A 43 -2.00 5.42 -0.37
N SER A 44 -1.99 4.12 -0.65
CA SER A 44 -1.88 3.59 -2.01
C SER A 44 -3.06 4.01 -2.90
N ASP A 45 -4.26 4.13 -2.33
CA ASP A 45 -5.43 4.57 -3.08
C ASP A 45 -5.33 6.04 -3.48
N ILE A 46 -4.64 6.84 -2.68
CA ILE A 46 -4.35 8.26 -2.98
C ILE A 46 -3.28 8.38 -4.07
N THR A 47 -2.20 7.58 -3.98
CA THR A 47 -1.09 7.64 -4.96
C THR A 47 -1.45 7.06 -6.32
N LYS A 48 -2.40 6.12 -6.40
CA LYS A 48 -2.93 5.60 -7.67
C LYS A 48 -3.60 6.67 -8.54
N LEU A 49 -4.07 7.78 -7.98
CA LEU A 49 -4.76 8.83 -8.72
C LEU A 49 -3.83 9.77 -9.48
N SER A 50 -2.57 9.85 -9.06
CA SER A 50 -1.50 10.57 -9.77
C SER A 50 -0.18 9.85 -9.48
N PRO A 51 0.29 9.01 -10.41
CA PRO A 51 1.58 8.33 -10.30
C PRO A 51 2.75 9.32 -10.08
N GLU A 52 2.60 10.57 -10.49
CA GLU A 52 3.59 11.63 -10.28
C GLU A 52 3.72 12.01 -8.80
N LEU A 53 2.63 11.99 -8.03
CA LEU A 53 2.69 12.19 -6.57
C LEU A 53 3.51 11.10 -5.88
N PHE A 54 3.46 9.86 -6.40
CA PHE A 54 4.28 8.77 -5.89
C PHE A 54 5.77 9.06 -6.07
N SER A 55 6.20 9.52 -7.26
CA SER A 55 7.59 9.89 -7.51
C SER A 55 8.09 11.00 -6.58
N ILE A 56 7.27 12.03 -6.35
CA ILE A 56 7.60 13.13 -5.43
C ILE A 56 7.71 12.64 -3.99
N MET A 57 6.81 11.76 -3.55
CA MET A 57 6.85 11.18 -2.20
C MET A 57 8.10 10.31 -1.99
N VAL A 58 8.54 9.57 -3.01
CA VAL A 58 9.78 8.77 -2.98
C VAL A 58 11.01 9.68 -2.89
N GLU A 59 11.08 10.74 -3.71
CA GLU A 59 12.21 11.68 -3.70
C GLU A 59 12.33 12.46 -2.38
N THR A 60 11.20 12.82 -1.77
CA THR A 60 11.20 13.56 -0.49
C THR A 60 11.69 12.69 0.68
N ASN A 61 11.58 11.36 0.57
CA ASN A 61 12.07 10.40 1.55
C ASN A 61 13.60 10.44 1.70
N GLU A 62 14.31 10.60 0.57
CA GLU A 62 15.78 10.74 0.55
C GLU A 62 16.27 12.01 1.26
N ILE A 63 15.43 13.06 1.32
CA ILE A 63 15.76 14.34 1.94
C ILE A 63 15.57 14.31 3.47
N HIS A 64 14.58 13.55 3.95
CA HIS A 64 14.17 13.59 5.36
C HIS A 64 14.65 12.42 6.22
N ASN A 65 15.34 11.41 5.66
CA ASN A 65 15.80 10.20 6.37
C ASN A 65 14.71 9.65 7.31
N SER A 66 13.47 9.69 6.84
CA SER A 66 12.27 9.38 7.62
C SER A 66 11.62 8.14 7.02
N GLU A 67 11.42 7.16 7.90
CA GLU A 67 10.92 5.80 7.70
C GLU A 67 9.57 5.70 6.96
N TYR A 68 9.52 6.06 5.68
CA TYR A 68 8.38 5.84 4.78
C TYR A 68 8.67 4.63 3.87
N PRO A 69 7.88 3.54 3.92
CA PRO A 69 8.15 2.24 3.28
C PRO A 69 7.72 2.22 1.81
N TYR A 70 7.90 3.35 1.12
CA TYR A 70 7.82 3.37 -0.32
C TYR A 70 9.22 3.64 -0.84
N SER A 71 10.13 2.73 -0.53
CA SER A 71 11.41 2.65 -1.22
C SER A 71 11.21 1.96 -2.56
N LYS A 72 11.92 2.45 -3.56
CA LYS A 72 11.95 1.97 -4.95
C LYS A 72 12.34 0.48 -5.11
N ASN A 73 12.59 -0.24 -4.01
CA ASN A 73 13.14 -1.59 -3.93
C ASN A 73 12.51 -2.49 -2.83
N GLU A 74 11.34 -2.18 -2.27
CA GLU A 74 10.75 -3.00 -1.20
C GLU A 74 9.83 -4.11 -1.71
N GLU A 75 9.99 -5.30 -1.15
CA GLU A 75 9.13 -6.46 -1.33
C GLU A 75 7.65 -6.08 -1.25
N ILE A 76 6.92 -6.23 -2.36
CA ILE A 76 5.51 -5.84 -2.43
C ILE A 76 4.72 -6.90 -1.66
N GLU A 77 4.14 -6.61 -0.50
CA GLU A 77 3.19 -7.55 0.11
C GLU A 77 1.90 -7.60 -0.73
N GLY A 78 1.52 -8.79 -1.20
CA GLY A 78 0.38 -8.99 -2.08
C GLY A 78 -0.06 -10.45 -2.18
N ILE A 79 -1.11 -10.70 -2.97
CA ILE A 79 -1.57 -12.06 -3.26
C ILE A 79 -0.85 -12.54 -4.51
N CYS A 80 -0.14 -13.66 -4.41
CA CYS A 80 0.48 -14.31 -5.56
C CYS A 80 -0.61 -14.83 -6.51
N GLU A 81 -0.57 -14.42 -7.78
CA GLU A 81 -1.54 -14.81 -8.81
C GLU A 81 -1.33 -16.24 -9.32
N ILE A 82 -0.28 -16.93 -8.86
CA ILE A 82 0.00 -18.34 -9.17
C ILE A 82 -0.55 -19.26 -8.07
N CYS A 83 -0.16 -19.04 -6.81
CA CYS A 83 -0.50 -19.93 -5.71
C CYS A 83 -1.57 -19.39 -4.75
N GLY A 84 -1.92 -18.10 -4.85
CA GLY A 84 -2.91 -17.46 -3.99
C GLY A 84 -2.42 -17.14 -2.57
N SER A 85 -1.12 -17.34 -2.26
CA SER A 85 -0.58 -16.98 -0.96
C SER A 85 -0.49 -15.47 -0.80
N THR A 86 -0.75 -14.98 0.42
CA THR A 86 -0.49 -13.58 0.80
C THR A 86 0.91 -13.47 1.38
N ASP A 87 1.84 -12.89 0.65
CA ASP A 87 3.26 -12.77 1.02
C ASP A 87 3.94 -11.68 0.17
N SER A 88 5.25 -11.52 0.29
CA SER A 88 6.09 -10.74 -0.62
C SER A 88 5.99 -11.28 -2.06
N VAL A 89 5.44 -10.45 -2.95
CA VAL A 89 5.32 -10.66 -4.40
C VAL A 89 6.20 -9.68 -5.18
N ASN A 90 6.59 -10.09 -6.38
CA ASN A 90 7.24 -9.27 -7.39
C ASN A 90 6.30 -9.10 -8.58
N TYR A 91 6.39 -7.98 -9.30
CA TYR A 91 5.62 -7.78 -10.53
C TYR A 91 6.44 -8.22 -11.74
N ILE A 92 6.05 -9.35 -12.35
CA ILE A 92 6.79 -10.00 -13.43
C ILE A 92 5.81 -10.32 -14.56
N ASN A 93 6.11 -9.86 -15.78
CA ASN A 93 5.30 -10.10 -16.98
C ASN A 93 3.81 -9.75 -16.81
N GLY A 94 3.51 -8.69 -16.06
CA GLY A 94 2.13 -8.25 -15.84
C GLY A 94 1.40 -8.94 -14.69
N ARG A 95 2.09 -9.77 -13.88
CA ARG A 95 1.51 -10.56 -12.80
C ARG A 95 2.24 -10.37 -11.48
N TYR A 96 1.52 -10.52 -10.38
CA TYR A 96 2.09 -10.52 -9.03
C TYR A 96 2.48 -11.95 -8.61
N ILE A 97 3.77 -12.22 -8.44
CA ILE A 97 4.31 -13.57 -8.22
C ILE A 97 5.21 -13.58 -6.97
N CYS A 98 4.97 -14.47 -6.01
CA CYS A 98 5.81 -14.59 -4.82
C CYS A 98 7.19 -15.19 -5.14
N LYS A 99 8.18 -14.98 -4.26
CA LYS A 99 9.55 -15.53 -4.41
C LYS A 99 9.52 -17.02 -4.75
N ASN A 100 8.71 -17.79 -4.03
CA ASN A 100 8.60 -19.24 -4.22
C ASN A 100 8.03 -19.65 -5.58
N CYS A 101 7.14 -18.86 -6.17
CA CYS A 101 6.60 -19.13 -7.51
C CYS A 101 7.45 -18.53 -8.64
N ASN A 102 8.35 -17.60 -8.31
CA ASN A 102 9.28 -17.02 -9.27
C ASN A 102 10.45 -17.97 -9.55
N GLU A 103 10.96 -18.65 -8.52
CA GLU A 103 12.08 -19.60 -8.61
C GLU A 103 11.76 -20.87 -9.44
N ASP A 104 10.49 -21.19 -9.64
CA ASP A 104 10.04 -22.31 -10.48
C ASP A 104 10.11 -22.02 -12.01
N SER A 105 10.60 -20.84 -12.41
CA SER A 105 10.61 -20.39 -13.83
C SER A 105 11.95 -20.53 -14.55
N GLU A 106 13.04 -20.89 -13.85
CA GLU A 106 14.40 -21.01 -14.43
C GLU A 106 14.83 -22.47 -14.62
N GLY A 107 14.05 -23.22 -15.39
CA GLY A 107 14.38 -24.61 -15.68
C GLY A 107 13.70 -25.12 -16.92
N GLU A 108 14.02 -24.55 -18.09
CA GLU A 108 13.89 -25.20 -19.41
C GLU A 108 14.48 -24.29 -20.50
N GLU A 109 15.80 -24.29 -20.67
CA GLU A 109 16.43 -24.21 -22.01
C GLU A 109 17.67 -25.11 -21.99
N GLU A 110 17.76 -25.97 -23.00
CA GLU A 110 18.73 -27.08 -23.19
C GLU A 110 20.20 -26.66 -23.30
#